data_AF-Q2SQE5-F1
#
_entry.id   AF-Q2SQE5-F1
#
_cell.length_a   1.000
_cell.length_b   1.000
_cell.length_c   1.000
_cell.angle_alpha   90.00
_cell.angle_beta   90.00
_cell.angle_gamma   90.00
#
_symmetry.space_group_name_H-M   'P 1'
#
loop_
_entity.id
_entity.type
_entity.pdbx_description
1 polymer ?
#
loop_
_entity_poly.entity_id
_entity_poly.type
_entity_poly.pdbx_seq_one_letter_code
_entity_poly.pdbx_strand_id
1 'polypeptide(L)'
;MTEPLRQNFASASEGELRKFGLMMAVFLILVFALFLPWIFSLSLPVWPYPVAGAFAALALLKPALLRQPYVLWMRFALRLGKINSAIILGAVFIVMVAPLGWALRLMHKLQLQKRVDPQATTYRTLRNEPMTPESMERPF
;
A
#
# COMPACT_ATOMS: atom_id res chain seq x y z
N MET A 1 18.32 12.51 -8.01
CA MET A 1 17.79 12.04 -9.31
C MET A 1 16.47 11.33 -9.07
N THR A 2 15.36 12.06 -9.10
CA THR A 2 14.01 11.48 -9.10
C THR A 2 13.26 12.18 -10.21
N GLU A 3 13.43 11.72 -11.45
CA GLU A 3 12.38 11.90 -12.44
C GLU A 3 11.26 10.95 -12.04
N PRO A 4 10.12 11.41 -11.51
CA PRO A 4 8.96 10.56 -11.53
C PRO A 4 8.67 10.35 -13.02
N LEU A 5 8.79 9.11 -13.49
CA LEU A 5 8.20 8.70 -14.75
C LEU A 5 6.81 9.32 -14.80
N ARG A 6 6.62 10.38 -15.59
CA ARG A 6 5.31 10.97 -15.80
C ARG A 6 4.53 9.84 -16.45
N GLN A 7 3.74 9.13 -15.64
CA GLN A 7 2.85 8.10 -16.15
C GLN A 7 1.86 8.84 -17.03
N ASN A 8 2.18 8.91 -18.32
CA ASN A 8 1.38 9.57 -19.32
C ASN A 8 0.21 8.64 -19.64
N PHE A 9 -0.73 8.53 -18.70
CA PHE A 9 -2.00 7.87 -18.93
C PHE A 9 -2.73 8.46 -20.15
N ALA A 10 -2.41 9.72 -20.46
CA ALA A 10 -2.86 10.41 -21.66
C ALA A 10 -2.35 9.80 -22.97
N SER A 11 -1.30 8.98 -22.98
CA SER A 11 -0.79 8.26 -24.15
C SER A 11 -1.06 6.74 -24.11
N ALA A 12 -1.97 6.28 -23.25
CA ALA A 12 -2.35 4.87 -23.21
C ALA A 12 -2.80 4.34 -24.58
N SER A 13 -2.40 3.11 -24.89
CA SER A 13 -2.67 2.43 -26.15
C SER A 13 -4.13 1.98 -26.25
N GLU A 14 -4.67 1.83 -27.45
CA GLU A 14 -6.06 1.38 -27.61
C GLU A 14 -6.35 0.04 -26.93
N GLY A 15 -5.37 -0.87 -26.88
CA GLY A 15 -5.48 -2.15 -26.17
C GLY A 15 -5.67 -1.98 -24.66
N GLU A 16 -4.97 -1.03 -24.04
CA GLU A 16 -5.14 -0.73 -22.61
C GLU A 16 -6.51 -0.13 -22.31
N LEU A 17 -6.99 0.79 -23.16
CA LEU A 17 -8.32 1.38 -23.02
C LEU A 17 -9.43 0.34 -23.21
N ARG A 18 -9.27 -0.59 -24.18
CA ARG A 18 -10.17 -1.73 -24.38
C ARG A 18 -10.23 -2.60 -23.13
N LYS A 19 -9.07 -3.02 -22.61
CA LYS A 19 -8.96 -3.85 -21.42
C LYS A 19 -9.58 -3.17 -20.19
N PHE A 20 -9.33 -1.88 -20.02
CA PHE A 20 -9.95 -1.08 -18.97
C PHE A 20 -11.47 -1.07 -19.06
N GLY A 21 -12.03 -0.77 -20.24
CA GLY A 21 -13.48 -0.71 -20.42
C GLY A 21 -14.15 -2.07 -20.19
N LEU A 22 -13.54 -3.17 -20.65
CA LEU A 22 -14.03 -4.52 -20.40
C LEU A 22 -13.92 -4.91 -18.92
N MET A 23 -12.80 -4.60 -18.26
CA MET A 23 -12.65 -4.82 -16.82
C MET A 23 -13.70 -4.03 -16.03
N MET A 24 -13.99 -2.79 -16.41
CA MET A 24 -15.03 -1.98 -15.78
C MET A 24 -16.42 -2.55 -15.99
N ALA A 25 -16.75 -3.01 -17.20
CA ALA A 25 -18.03 -3.66 -17.48
C ALA A 25 -18.23 -4.92 -16.61
N VAL A 26 -17.20 -5.78 -16.54
CA VAL A 26 -17.24 -6.99 -15.69
C VAL A 26 -17.34 -6.62 -14.21
N PHE A 27 -16.52 -5.67 -13.75
CA PHE A 27 -16.54 -5.19 -12.37
C PHE A 27 -17.92 -4.66 -11.97
N LEU A 28 -18.55 -3.85 -12.82
CA LEU A 28 -19.88 -3.29 -12.55
C LEU A 28 -20.94 -4.40 -12.38
N ILE A 29 -20.93 -5.41 -13.25
CA ILE A 29 -21.86 -6.54 -13.15
C ILE A 29 -21.59 -7.35 -11.88
N LEU A 30 -20.34 -7.76 -11.66
CA LEU A 30 -20.00 -8.61 -10.52
C LEU A 30 -20.28 -7.93 -9.18
N VAL A 31 -19.94 -6.64 -9.05
CA VAL A 31 -20.13 -5.93 -7.79
C VAL A 31 -21.58 -5.51 -7.59
N PHE A 32 -22.19 -4.83 -8.57
CA PHE A 32 -23.51 -4.21 -8.36
C PHE A 32 -24.69 -5.12 -8.71
N ALA A 33 -24.55 -6.03 -9.68
CA ALA A 33 -25.64 -6.94 -10.04
C ALA A 33 -25.60 -8.27 -9.24
N LEU A 34 -24.43 -8.70 -8.76
CA LEU A 34 -24.29 -9.98 -8.07
C LEU A 34 -23.90 -9.83 -6.58
N PHE A 35 -22.76 -9.21 -6.29
CA PHE A 35 -22.21 -9.19 -4.92
C PHE A 35 -23.03 -8.34 -3.94
N LEU A 36 -23.42 -7.11 -4.33
CA LEU A 36 -24.20 -6.20 -3.48
C LEU A 36 -25.61 -6.73 -3.17
N PRO A 37 -26.40 -7.19 -4.18
CA PRO A 37 -27.72 -7.76 -3.93
C PRO A 37 -27.65 -9.01 -3.07
N TRP A 38 -26.60 -9.82 -3.22
CA TRP A 38 -26.40 -11.02 -2.41
C TRP A 38 -26.15 -10.71 -0.93
N ILE A 39 -25.28 -9.74 -0.63
CA ILE A 39 -24.91 -9.45 0.76
C ILE A 39 -25.95 -8.62 1.52
N PHE A 40 -26.68 -7.76 0.81
CA PHE A 40 -27.68 -6.88 1.41
C PHE A 40 -29.13 -7.33 1.15
N SER A 41 -29.34 -8.48 0.48
CA SER A 41 -30.67 -8.99 0.11
C SER A 41 -31.55 -7.97 -0.66
N LEU A 42 -30.93 -7.09 -1.45
CA LEU A 42 -31.67 -6.15 -2.29
C LEU A 42 -32.21 -6.83 -3.55
N SER A 43 -33.27 -6.24 -4.12
CA SER A 43 -33.72 -6.55 -5.48
C SER A 43 -32.58 -6.35 -6.48
N LEU A 44 -32.45 -7.27 -7.46
CA LEU A 44 -31.46 -7.17 -8.54
C LEU A 44 -31.59 -5.81 -9.25
N PRO A 45 -30.61 -4.90 -9.09
CA PRO A 45 -30.69 -3.60 -9.72
C PRO A 45 -30.48 -3.79 -11.23
N VAL A 46 -31.38 -3.23 -12.04
CA VAL A 46 -31.32 -3.35 -13.51
C VAL A 46 -30.35 -2.34 -14.13
N TRP A 47 -30.03 -1.25 -13.42
CA TRP A 47 -29.17 -0.17 -13.92
C TRP A 47 -27.71 -0.57 -14.25
N PRO A 48 -27.04 -1.55 -13.60
CA PRO A 48 -25.65 -1.91 -13.93
C PRO A 48 -25.51 -2.53 -15.32
N TYR A 49 -26.54 -3.22 -15.82
CA TYR A 49 -26.52 -3.87 -17.13
C TYR A 49 -26.34 -2.89 -18.31
N PRO A 50 -27.17 -1.84 -18.47
CA PRO A 50 -26.97 -0.86 -19.54
C PRO A 50 -25.67 -0.07 -19.37
N VAL A 51 -25.23 0.22 -18.15
CA VAL A 51 -23.96 0.93 -17.92
C VAL A 51 -22.76 0.05 -18.30
N ALA A 52 -22.74 -1.21 -17.87
CA ALA A 52 -21.71 -2.16 -18.26
C ALA A 52 -21.71 -2.41 -19.78
N GLY A 53 -22.90 -2.51 -20.38
CA GLY A 53 -23.08 -2.61 -21.82
C GLY A 53 -22.50 -1.40 -22.56
N ALA A 54 -22.75 -0.18 -22.07
CA ALA A 54 -22.16 1.04 -22.62
C ALA A 54 -20.62 1.04 -22.52
N PHE A 55 -20.05 0.65 -21.37
CA PHE A 55 -18.60 0.53 -21.21
C PHE A 55 -17.98 -0.51 -22.16
N ALA A 56 -18.60 -1.68 -22.30
CA ALA A 56 -18.15 -2.72 -23.21
C ALA A 56 -18.27 -2.30 -24.68
N ALA A 57 -19.38 -1.67 -25.07
CA ALA A 57 -19.58 -1.15 -26.42
C ALA A 57 -18.57 -0.05 -26.76
N LEU A 58 -18.34 0.91 -25.85
CA LEU A 58 -17.32 1.94 -26.03
C LEU A 58 -15.91 1.35 -26.11
N ALA A 59 -15.61 0.33 -25.31
CA ALA A 59 -14.34 -0.37 -25.37
C ALA A 59 -14.10 -0.98 -26.76
N LEU A 60 -15.10 -1.64 -27.34
CA LEU A 60 -14.96 -2.35 -28.63
C LEU A 60 -15.02 -1.41 -29.84
N LEU A 61 -15.94 -0.44 -29.84
CA LEU A 61 -16.21 0.43 -30.99
C LEU A 61 -15.25 1.63 -31.07
N LYS A 62 -15.08 2.35 -29.95
CA LYS A 62 -14.29 3.59 -29.89
C LYS A 62 -13.57 3.73 -28.54
N PRO A 63 -12.51 2.94 -28.30
CA PRO A 63 -11.80 2.94 -27.03
C PRO A 63 -11.23 4.31 -26.67
N ALA A 64 -10.89 5.15 -27.65
CA ALA A 64 -10.37 6.50 -27.43
C ALA A 64 -11.26 7.39 -26.54
N LEU A 65 -12.59 7.18 -26.53
CA LEU A 65 -13.49 7.96 -25.67
C LEU A 65 -13.32 7.62 -24.17
N LEU A 66 -12.85 6.40 -23.87
CA LEU A 66 -12.56 5.96 -22.51
C LEU A 66 -11.26 6.55 -21.94
N ARG A 67 -10.53 7.37 -22.71
CA ARG A 67 -9.23 7.92 -22.27
C ARG A 67 -9.38 8.82 -21.04
N GLN A 68 -10.36 9.72 -21.05
CA GLN A 68 -10.60 10.63 -19.93
C GLN A 68 -10.98 9.88 -18.63
N PRO A 69 -11.98 8.97 -18.63
CA PRO A 69 -12.30 8.21 -17.42
C PRO A 69 -11.14 7.29 -17.00
N TYR A 70 -10.38 6.71 -17.94
CA TYR A 70 -9.18 5.92 -17.64
C TYR A 70 -8.13 6.73 -16.88
N VAL A 71 -7.79 7.94 -17.35
CA VAL A 71 -6.80 8.80 -16.72
C VAL A 71 -7.24 9.19 -15.30
N LEU A 72 -8.51 9.55 -15.12
CA LEU A 72 -9.05 9.91 -13.81
C LEU A 72 -9.02 8.71 -12.85
N TRP A 73 -9.46 7.55 -13.32
CA TRP A 73 -9.43 6.31 -12.56
C TRP A 73 -8.02 5.93 -12.14
N MET A 74 -7.05 6.03 -13.06
CA MET A 74 -5.67 5.63 -12.77
C MET A 74 -4.99 6.58 -11.78
N ARG A 75 -5.29 7.88 -11.84
CA ARG A 75 -4.86 8.85 -10.81
C ARG A 75 -5.41 8.49 -9.43
N PHE A 76 -6.66 8.03 -9.37
CA PHE A 76 -7.25 7.55 -8.13
C PHE A 76 -6.58 6.26 -7.64
N ALA A 77 -6.38 5.29 -8.54
CA ALA A 77 -5.69 4.03 -8.25
C ALA A 77 -4.27 4.26 -7.70
N LEU A 78 -3.53 5.24 -8.22
CA LEU A 78 -2.21 5.59 -7.69
C LEU A 78 -2.24 6.08 -6.24
N ARG A 79 -3.25 6.89 -5.86
CA ARG A 79 -3.39 7.35 -4.47
C ARG A 79 -3.77 6.19 -3.54
N LEU A 80 -4.71 5.36 -3.98
CA LEU A 80 -5.06 4.13 -3.28
C LEU A 80 -3.86 3.20 -3.11
N GLY A 81 -3.02 3.07 -4.15
CA GLY A 81 -1.79 2.27 -4.09
C GLY A 81 -0.85 2.72 -2.98
N LYS A 82 -0.66 4.03 -2.79
CA LYS A 82 0.16 4.57 -1.69
C LYS A 82 -0.41 4.22 -0.32
N ILE A 83 -1.73 4.36 -0.16
CA ILE A 83 -2.42 4.01 1.08
C ILE A 83 -2.29 2.51 1.35
N ASN A 84 -2.53 1.67 0.34
CA ASN A 84 -2.40 0.23 0.43
C ASN A 84 -0.99 -0.20 0.83
N SER A 85 0.05 0.38 0.21
CA SER A 85 1.44 0.10 0.59
C SER A 85 1.73 0.46 2.04
N ALA A 86 1.22 1.60 2.52
CA ALA A 86 1.37 2.00 3.92
C ALA A 86 0.64 1.04 4.87
N ILE A 87 -0.58 0.61 4.51
CA ILE A 87 -1.37 -0.36 5.29
C ILE A 87 -0.64 -1.71 5.36
N ILE A 88 -0.19 -2.24 4.22
CA ILE A 88 0.51 -3.54 4.17
C ILE A 88 1.78 -3.47 5.01
N LEU A 89 2.59 -2.42 4.84
CA LEU A 89 3.83 -2.26 5.60
C LEU A 89 3.56 -2.10 7.09
N GLY A 90 2.55 -1.31 7.46
CA GLY A 90 2.10 -1.14 8.84
C GLY A 90 1.60 -2.46 9.45
N ALA A 91 0.82 -3.24 8.70
CA ALA A 91 0.33 -4.53 9.14
C ALA A 91 1.49 -5.52 9.36
N VAL A 92 2.44 -5.59 8.42
CA VAL A 92 3.65 -6.42 8.58
C VAL A 92 4.45 -6.02 9.81
N PHE A 93 4.64 -4.71 10.03
CA PHE A 93 5.32 -4.23 11.23
C PHE A 93 4.59 -4.65 12.51
N ILE A 94 3.27 -4.46 12.58
CA ILE A 94 2.48 -4.78 13.78
C ILE A 94 2.40 -6.29 14.02
N VAL A 95 2.31 -7.12 12.97
CA VAL A 95 2.13 -8.58 13.10
C VAL A 95 3.46 -9.32 13.26
N MET A 96 4.54 -8.85 12.65
CA MET A 96 5.83 -9.56 12.67
C MET A 96 6.86 -8.88 13.57
N VAL A 97 7.05 -7.57 13.42
CA VAL A 97 8.17 -6.85 14.08
C VAL A 97 7.81 -6.43 15.50
N ALA A 98 6.62 -5.86 15.71
CA ALA A 98 6.16 -5.38 17.01
C ALA A 98 6.07 -6.49 18.08
N PRO A 99 5.52 -7.69 17.81
CA PRO A 99 5.48 -8.76 18.81
C PRO A 99 6.87 -9.26 19.16
N LEU A 100 7.82 -9.25 18.22
CA LEU A 100 9.21 -9.57 18.54
C LEU A 100 9.81 -8.57 19.53
N GLY A 101 9.58 -7.27 19.30
CA GLY A 101 10.01 -6.21 20.22
C GLY A 101 9.35 -6.34 21.61
N TRP A 102 8.06 -6.66 21.65
CA TRP A 102 7.35 -6.92 22.92
C TRP A 102 7.86 -8.18 23.62
N ALA A 103 8.11 -9.27 22.89
CA ALA A 103 8.66 -10.50 23.44
C ALA A 103 10.05 -10.26 24.05
N LEU A 104 10.95 -9.58 23.34
CA LEU A 104 12.27 -9.20 23.84
C LEU A 104 12.20 -8.29 25.07
N ARG A 105 11.21 -7.40 25.12
CA ARG A 105 10.94 -6.52 26.28
C ARG A 105 10.46 -7.33 27.49
N LEU A 106 9.56 -8.29 27.30
CA LEU A 106 9.08 -9.18 28.37
C LEU A 106 10.20 -10.09 28.89
N MET A 107 11.06 -10.58 27.99
CA MET A 107 12.21 -11.40 28.35
C MET A 107 13.37 -10.61 28.97
N HIS A 108 13.23 -9.28 29.16
CA HIS A 108 14.30 -8.38 29.61
C HIS A 108 15.61 -8.47 28.79
N LYS A 109 15.56 -9.01 27.56
CA LYS A 109 16.71 -9.13 26.65
C LYS A 109 16.93 -7.89 25.80
N LEU A 110 16.08 -6.88 25.98
CA LEU A 110 16.23 -5.61 25.31
C LEU A 110 17.37 -4.82 25.97
N GLN A 111 18.54 -4.81 25.33
CA GLN A 111 19.76 -4.15 25.83
C GLN A 111 19.71 -2.61 25.83
N LEU A 112 18.55 -2.01 25.52
CA LEU A 112 18.37 -0.57 25.60
C LEU A 112 18.34 -0.13 27.07
N GLN A 113 19.41 0.53 27.51
CA GLN A 113 19.45 1.25 28.78
C GLN A 113 18.39 2.38 28.76
N LYS A 114 17.21 2.10 29.30
CA LYS A 114 16.05 3.02 29.31
C LYS A 114 16.12 4.12 30.37
N ARG A 115 17.17 4.14 31.20
CA ARG A 115 17.26 5.09 32.31
C ARG A 115 17.86 6.40 31.82
N VAL A 116 16.98 7.31 31.41
CA VAL A 116 17.31 8.73 31.30
C VAL A 116 17.34 9.26 32.73
N ASP A 117 18.55 9.48 33.26
CA ASP A 117 18.79 10.13 34.54
C ASP A 117 18.79 11.66 34.34
N PRO A 118 17.79 12.39 34.86
CA PRO A 118 17.71 13.85 34.72
C PRO A 118 18.85 14.60 35.40
N GLN A 119 19.58 13.94 36.32
CA GLN A 119 20.69 14.52 37.07
C GLN A 119 22.06 14.10 36.50
N ALA A 120 22.10 13.25 35.47
CA ALA A 120 23.36 12.80 34.88
C ALA A 120 23.99 13.93 34.04
N THR A 121 25.21 14.32 34.42
CA THR A 121 26.06 15.25 33.66
C THR A 121 26.50 14.68 32.31
N THR A 122 26.61 13.35 32.18
CA THR A 122 26.87 12.70 30.89
C THR A 122 26.42 11.23 30.90
N TYR A 123 25.94 10.74 29.75
CA TYR A 123 25.64 9.32 29.52
C TYR A 123 26.83 8.54 28.94
N ARG A 124 27.98 9.21 28.76
CA ARG A 124 29.20 8.52 28.35
C ARG A 124 29.63 7.57 29.45
N THR A 125 29.64 6.28 29.14
CA THR A 125 30.34 5.27 29.92
C THR A 125 31.84 5.52 29.78
N LEU A 126 32.45 6.12 30.78
CA LEU A 126 33.90 6.24 30.87
C LEU A 126 34.48 4.85 31.08
N ARG A 127 35.45 4.49 30.24
CA ARG A 127 36.18 3.23 30.36
C ARG A 127 37.30 3.43 31.37
N ASN A 128 37.32 2.60 32.41
CA ASN A 128 38.35 2.67 33.47
C ASN A 128 39.61 1.85 33.13
N GLU A 129 39.60 1.09 32.03
CA GLU A 129 40.69 0.20 31.64
C GLU A 129 41.43 0.73 30.39
N PRO A 130 42.78 0.63 30.34
CA PRO A 130 43.57 1.03 29.18
C PRO A 130 43.32 0.13 27.97
N MET A 131 43.40 0.69 26.75
CA MET A 131 43.20 -0.06 25.51
C MET A 131 44.31 -1.10 25.32
N THR A 132 43.96 -2.37 25.47
CA THR A 132 44.78 -3.51 25.04
C THR A 132 44.35 -3.99 23.65
N PRO A 133 45.23 -4.63 22.86
CA PRO A 133 44.86 -5.19 21.56
C PRO A 133 43.67 -6.17 21.63
N GLU A 134 43.59 -6.99 22.68
CA GLU A 134 42.50 -7.94 22.93
C GLU A 134 41.15 -7.25 23.15
N SER A 135 41.16 -6.02 23.69
CA SER A 135 39.95 -5.23 23.85
C SER A 135 39.33 -4.80 22.51
N MET A 136 40.06 -4.86 21.40
CA MET A 136 39.50 -4.57 20.07
C MET A 136 38.68 -5.74 19.50
N GLU A 137 38.79 -6.95 20.07
CA GLU A 137 38.02 -8.11 19.64
C GLU A 137 36.55 -8.06 20.10
N ARG A 138 36.27 -7.37 21.23
CA ARG A 138 34.91 -7.15 21.75
C ARG A 138 34.73 -5.70 22.20
N PRO A 139 34.38 -4.79 21.27
CA PRO A 139 34.36 -3.35 21.53
C PRO A 139 33.15 -2.85 22.35
N PHE A 140 32.12 -3.68 22.55
CA PHE A 140 30.86 -3.34 23.25
C PHE A 140 30.62 -4.23 24.46
#